data_AF-A0A9D4XQH4-F1
#
_entry.id   AF-A0A9D4XQH4-F1
#
_cell.length_a   1.000
_cell.length_b   1.000
_cell.length_c   1.000
_cell.angle_alpha   90.00
_cell.angle_beta   90.00
_cell.angle_gamma   90.00
#
_symmetry.space_group_name_H-M   'P 1'
#
loop_
_entity.id
_entity.type
_entity.pdbx_description
1 polymer ?
#
loop_
_entity_poly.entity_id
_entity_poly.type
_entity_poly.pdbx_seq_one_letter_code
_entity_poly.pdbx_strand_id
1 'polypeptide(L)'
;MESSKRNIYSFKFKDPDLRSLRNLVSQMHPVYKINFGKNYGNLLSILNQQVDHTALITLAQFYDLPLRCFTFYFQLAPTLE
;
A
#
# COMPACT_ATOMS: atom_id res chain seq x y z
N MET A 1 -32.28 12.22 -15.75
CA MET A 1 -31.03 11.51 -15.44
C MET A 1 -30.60 11.91 -14.04
N GLU A 2 -30.94 11.09 -13.06
CA GLU A 2 -30.52 11.30 -11.67
C GLU A 2 -29.01 11.12 -11.62
N SER A 3 -28.29 12.15 -11.20
CA SER A 3 -26.85 12.10 -10.99
C SER A 3 -26.60 11.27 -9.74
N SER A 4 -26.40 9.97 -9.90
CA SER A 4 -26.00 9.07 -8.82
C SER A 4 -24.80 9.66 -8.10
N LYS A 5 -25.01 10.15 -6.87
CA LYS A 5 -23.96 10.74 -6.03
C LYS A 5 -22.85 9.70 -5.90
N ARG A 6 -21.66 10.01 -6.43
CA ARG A 6 -20.45 9.20 -6.24
C ARG A 6 -20.19 9.11 -4.74
N ASN A 7 -20.46 7.96 -4.15
CA ASN A 7 -20.08 7.67 -2.77
C ASN A 7 -18.57 7.40 -2.76
N ILE A 8 -17.78 8.47 -2.59
CA ILE A 8 -16.34 8.37 -2.45
C ILE A 8 -16.09 7.88 -1.03
N TYR A 9 -15.72 6.61 -0.88
CA TYR A 9 -15.25 6.10 0.39
C TYR A 9 -14.00 6.89 0.82
N SER A 10 -14.13 7.59 1.95
CA SER A 10 -13.02 8.32 2.55
C SER A 10 -12.14 7.32 3.30
N PHE A 11 -11.07 6.86 2.64
CA PHE A 11 -10.05 6.08 3.31
C PHE A 11 -9.31 6.98 4.29
N LYS A 12 -9.29 6.56 5.55
CA LYS A 12 -8.51 7.19 6.60
C LYS A 12 -7.43 6.22 7.02
N PHE A 13 -6.21 6.47 6.57
CA PHE A 13 -5.05 5.77 7.10
C PHE A 13 -4.62 6.46 8.38
N LYS A 14 -4.38 5.66 9.42
CA LYS A 14 -3.68 6.15 10.59
C LYS A 14 -2.21 6.27 10.20
N ASP A 15 -1.58 7.39 10.56
CA ASP A 15 -0.14 7.54 10.55
C ASP A 15 0.36 7.17 11.97
N PRO A 16 0.74 5.91 12.22
CA PRO A 16 1.28 5.52 13.51
C PRO A 16 2.71 6.07 13.66
N ASP A 17 3.06 6.49 14.88
CA ASP A 17 4.44 6.80 15.19
C ASP A 17 5.30 5.53 15.19
N LEU A 18 6.14 5.39 14.16
CA LEU A 18 7.03 4.24 13.99
C LEU A 18 8.41 4.44 14.62
N ARG A 19 8.68 5.59 15.27
CA ARG A 19 10.02 5.91 15.83
C ARG A 19 10.50 4.88 16.82
N SER A 20 9.65 4.49 17.77
CA SER A 20 9.97 3.47 18.78
C SER A 20 10.26 2.10 18.16
N LEU A 21 9.52 1.74 17.11
CA LEU A 21 9.71 0.47 16.41
C LEU A 21 11.02 0.46 15.60
N ARG A 22 11.34 1.57 14.90
CA ARG A 22 12.64 1.74 14.23
C ARG A 22 13.80 1.66 15.21
N ASN A 23 13.67 2.27 16.39
CA ASN A 23 14.69 2.18 17.43
C ASN A 23 14.90 0.74 17.91
N LEU A 24 13.82 0.00 18.16
CA LEU A 24 13.90 -1.41 18.57
C LEU A 24 14.60 -2.28 17.51
N VAL A 25 14.26 -2.09 16.23
CA VAL A 25 14.94 -2.77 15.12
C VAL A 25 16.41 -2.36 15.04
N SER A 26 16.76 -1.11 15.31
CA SER A 26 18.15 -0.64 15.31
C SER A 26 19.01 -1.36 16.37
N GLN A 27 18.44 -1.60 17.56
CA GLN A 27 19.09 -2.28 18.69
C GLN A 27 19.15 -3.81 18.52
N MET A 28 18.42 -4.36 17.55
CA MET A 28 18.32 -5.79 17.34
C MET A 28 19.63 -6.38 16.81
N HIS A 29 20.10 -7.48 17.40
CA HIS A 29 21.33 -8.15 16.98
C HIS A 29 21.22 -8.63 15.51
N PRO A 30 22.29 -8.56 14.70
CA PRO A 30 22.26 -8.91 13.28
C PRO A 30 21.71 -10.32 12.99
N VAL A 31 22.04 -11.29 13.85
CA VAL A 31 21.55 -12.67 13.72
C VAL A 31 20.02 -12.74 13.77
N TYR A 32 19.40 -11.95 14.66
CA TYR A 32 17.94 -11.89 14.73
C TYR A 32 17.33 -11.19 13.53
N LYS A 33 17.99 -10.17 12.95
CA LYS A 33 17.53 -9.52 11.70
C LYS A 33 17.51 -10.51 10.54
N ILE A 34 18.55 -11.33 10.42
CA ILE A 34 18.66 -12.37 9.39
C ILE A 34 17.56 -13.43 9.61
N ASN A 35 17.41 -13.91 10.84
CA ASN A 35 16.38 -14.92 11.14
C ASN A 35 14.96 -14.37 10.93
N PHE A 36 14.72 -13.11 11.29
CA PHE A 36 13.46 -12.45 11.02
C PHE A 36 13.18 -12.36 9.52
N GLY A 37 14.18 -11.98 8.71
CA GLY A 37 14.06 -11.96 7.25
C GLY A 37 13.75 -13.34 6.65
N LYS A 38 14.29 -14.42 7.21
CA LYS A 38 13.97 -15.79 6.78
C LYS A 38 12.53 -16.20 7.09
N ASN A 39 12.00 -15.82 8.25
CA ASN A 39 10.67 -16.22 8.69
C ASN A 39 9.55 -15.33 8.16
N TYR A 40 9.83 -14.03 7.97
CA TYR A 40 8.82 -13.02 7.68
C TYR A 40 9.11 -12.20 6.42
N GLY A 41 10.21 -12.47 5.71
CA GLY A 41 10.60 -11.72 4.52
C GLY A 41 11.02 -10.29 4.83
N ASN A 42 10.76 -9.38 3.89
CA ASN A 42 11.34 -8.04 3.90
C ASN A 42 10.55 -6.99 4.72
N LEU A 43 9.78 -7.39 5.73
CA LEU A 43 8.95 -6.47 6.51
C LEU A 43 9.78 -5.37 7.21
N LEU A 44 11.00 -5.68 7.64
CA LEU A 44 11.89 -4.68 8.25
C LEU A 44 12.29 -3.56 7.28
N SER A 45 12.31 -3.83 5.97
CA SER A 45 12.55 -2.79 4.97
C SER A 45 11.35 -1.86 4.82
N ILE A 46 10.12 -2.37 4.97
CA ILE A 46 8.89 -1.57 4.88
C ILE A 46 8.91 -0.49 5.97
N LEU A 47 9.37 -0.84 7.18
CA LEU A 47 9.49 0.11 8.28
C LEU A 47 10.37 1.31 7.97
N ASN A 48 11.33 1.18 7.06
CA ASN A 48 12.25 2.25 6.69
C ASN A 48 11.82 3.03 5.46
N GLN A 49 10.89 2.50 4.67
CA GLN A 49 10.38 3.21 3.50
C GLN A 49 9.45 4.34 3.90
N GLN A 50 9.61 5.47 3.21
CA GLN A 50 8.63 6.55 3.27
C GLN A 50 7.52 6.20 2.31
N VAL A 51 6.34 5.94 2.84
CA VAL A 51 5.17 5.57 2.06
C VAL A 51 4.32 6.82 1.84
N ASP A 52 4.00 7.11 0.59
CA ASP A 52 3.07 8.18 0.26
C ASP A 52 1.64 7.68 0.53
N HIS A 53 1.08 8.10 1.66
CA HIS A 53 -0.28 7.79 2.05
C HIS A 53 -1.31 8.32 1.05
N THR A 54 -1.06 9.46 0.41
CA THR A 54 -1.94 10.01 -0.62
C THR A 54 -1.94 9.12 -1.86
N ALA A 55 -0.78 8.62 -2.28
CA ALA A 55 -0.70 7.66 -3.37
C ALA A 55 -1.45 6.36 -3.04
N LEU A 56 -1.29 5.83 -1.82
CA LEU A 56 -2.01 4.63 -1.39
C LEU A 56 -3.53 4.85 -1.30
N ILE A 57 -3.98 5.98 -0.75
CA ILE A 57 -5.40 6.35 -0.74
C ILE A 57 -5.92 6.44 -2.16
N THR A 58 -5.17 7.08 -3.07
CA THR A 58 -5.57 7.24 -4.46
C THR A 58 -5.70 5.89 -5.16
N LEU A 59 -4.74 4.98 -4.94
CA LEU A 59 -4.81 3.61 -5.46
C LEU A 59 -5.99 2.85 -4.86
N ALA A 60 -6.17 2.86 -3.53
CA ALA A 60 -7.29 2.21 -2.87
C ALA A 60 -8.63 2.76 -3.40
N GLN A 61 -8.80 4.08 -3.48
CA GLN A 61 -10.01 4.71 -4.05
C GLN A 61 -10.21 4.38 -5.53
N PHE A 62 -9.13 4.23 -6.29
CA PHE A 62 -9.19 3.81 -7.70
C PHE A 62 -9.70 2.38 -7.84
N TYR A 63 -9.34 1.48 -6.92
CA TYR A 63 -9.70 0.05 -6.97
C TYR A 63 -10.98 -0.34 -6.20
N ASP A 64 -11.39 0.40 -5.16
CA ASP A 64 -12.39 -0.06 -4.17
C ASP A 64 -13.82 0.50 -4.37
N LEU A 65 -14.09 1.18 -5.49
CA LEU A 65 -15.45 1.63 -5.80
C LEU A 65 -16.22 0.46 -6.43
N PRO A 66 -17.37 0.00 -5.90
CA PRO A 66 -18.00 -1.30 -6.22
C PRO A 66 -18.50 -1.54 -7.67
N LEU A 67 -18.11 -0.75 -8.68
CA LEU A 67 -18.60 -0.81 -10.06
C LEU A 67 -17.58 -0.37 -11.13
N ARG A 68 -16.36 -0.92 -11.20
CA ARG A 68 -15.60 -0.85 -12.47
C ARG A 68 -15.12 -2.22 -12.93
N CYS A 69 -16.03 -2.89 -13.63
CA CYS A 69 -15.88 -4.02 -14.54
C CYS A 69 -14.85 -3.80 -15.68
N PHE A 70 -13.68 -3.28 -15.36
CA PHE A 70 -12.51 -3.31 -16.21
C PHE A 70 -11.36 -3.74 -15.28
N THR A 71 -11.33 -5.00 -14.84
CA THR A 71 -10.60 -5.99 -15.62
C THR A 71 -9.63 -5.32 -16.57
N PHE A 72 -8.37 -5.29 -16.14
CA PHE A 72 -7.16 -4.85 -16.82
C PHE A 72 -6.88 -5.56 -18.17
N TYR A 73 -7.88 -6.12 -18.85
CA TYR A 73 -7.74 -6.82 -20.13
C TYR A 73 -7.51 -5.89 -21.32
N PHE A 74 -7.57 -4.56 -21.16
CA PHE A 74 -7.46 -3.61 -22.28
C PHE A 74 -6.28 -2.62 -22.20
N GLN A 75 -5.41 -2.68 -21.18
CA GLN A 75 -4.21 -1.83 -21.12
C GLN A 75 -2.90 -2.57 -21.48
N LEU A 76 -2.96 -3.88 -21.77
CA LEU A 76 -1.80 -4.70 -22.14
C LEU A 76 -1.82 -5.18 -23.60
N ALA A 77 -2.73 -4.67 -24.43
CA ALA A 77 -2.60 -4.81 -25.88
C ALA A 77 -2.13 -3.46 -26.42
N PRO A 78 -0.95 -3.35 -27.04
CA PRO A 78 -0.69 -2.22 -27.91
C PRO A 78 -1.73 -2.31 -29.02
N THR A 79 -2.55 -1.28 -29.17
CA THR A 79 -3.17 -1.02 -30.47
C THR A 79 -2.02 -0.69 -31.42
N LEU A 80 -1.48 -1.74 -32.04
CA LEU A 80 -0.72 -1.67 -33.27
C LEU A 80 -1.64 -0.99 -34.29
N GLU A 81 -1.39 0.29 -34.53
CA GLU A 81 -1.62 0.87 -35.86
C GLU A 81 -0.40 0.56 -36.75
#